data_AF-A0A7C1BNM2-F1
#
_entry.id   AF-A0A7C1BNM2-F1
#
_cell.length_a   1.000
_cell.length_b   1.000
_cell.length_c   1.000
_cell.angle_alpha   90.00
_cell.angle_beta   90.00
_cell.angle_gamma   90.00
#
_symmetry.space_group_name_H-M   'P 1'
#
loop_
_entity.id
_entity.type
_entity.pdbx_description
1 polymer ?
#
loop_
_entity_poly.entity_id
_entity_poly.type
_entity_poly.pdbx_seq_one_letter_code
_entity_poly.pdbx_strand_id
1 'polypeptide(L)'
;MDGNNKPARHSRTGRFTRVATRVQRFFARAPAPVNNPPAAAQELPQLPKDNQAPRGRKQPFSSELFIELLTELPTHRRQILHAWEAGDLDTLGSAVHKLLGAVVYCYAPELEEALRELRLALKTGDQHTIDVYHERAINALDSTLRYSSCQNH
;
A
#
# COMPACT_ATOMS: atom_id res chain seq x y z
N MET A 1 49.71 23.46 30.96
CA MET A 1 48.60 23.89 31.81
C MET A 1 48.10 25.18 31.21
N ASP A 2 47.04 25.16 30.42
CA ASP A 2 46.35 26.38 30.01
C ASP A 2 44.87 26.07 29.94
N GLY A 3 44.16 26.64 30.91
CA GLY A 3 42.74 26.44 31.11
C GLY A 3 41.89 27.40 30.28
N ASN A 4 40.76 26.85 29.82
CA ASN A 4 39.41 27.38 29.98
C ASN A 4 39.12 28.82 29.51
N ASN A 5 38.34 28.95 28.42
CA ASN A 5 37.15 29.82 28.43
C ASN A 5 36.16 29.46 27.29
N LYS A 6 34.87 29.41 27.62
CA LYS A 6 33.69 29.26 26.75
C LYS A 6 32.77 30.44 27.10
N PRO A 7 32.15 31.20 26.17
CA PRO A 7 30.71 30.95 25.86
C PRO A 7 30.16 31.49 24.50
N ALA A 8 28.90 31.10 24.23
CA ALA A 8 27.84 31.74 23.41
C ALA A 8 28.01 31.80 21.86
N ARG A 9 27.14 31.25 21.01
CA ARG A 9 25.66 31.32 20.77
C ARG A 9 25.29 32.39 19.74
N HIS A 10 24.32 32.02 18.89
CA HIS A 10 23.65 32.70 17.76
C HIS A 10 24.23 32.38 16.37
N SER A 11 23.48 32.27 15.27
CA SER A 11 22.07 32.00 14.90
C SER A 11 21.98 32.34 13.39
N ARG A 12 21.05 31.72 12.64
CA ARG A 12 20.60 32.06 11.25
C ARG A 12 21.61 31.71 10.14
N THR A 13 21.25 31.30 8.92
CA THR A 13 19.99 31.13 8.18
C THR A 13 20.31 30.31 6.93
N GLY A 14 19.39 29.47 6.43
CA GLY A 14 19.58 28.76 5.17
C GLY A 14 18.33 28.01 4.73
N ARG A 15 17.23 28.75 4.62
CA ARG A 15 15.93 28.30 4.12
C ARG A 15 16.06 28.07 2.61
N PHE A 16 16.06 26.81 2.16
CA PHE A 16 15.77 26.49 0.77
C PHE A 16 14.45 25.74 0.65
N THR A 17 13.74 26.18 -0.36
CA THR A 17 12.29 26.19 -0.55
C THR A 17 11.78 24.89 -1.15
N ARG A 18 10.58 24.50 -0.69
CA ARG A 18 9.67 23.57 -1.36
C ARG A 18 9.49 23.95 -2.84
N VAL A 19 9.34 22.94 -3.68
CA VAL A 19 8.34 22.73 -4.76
C VAL A 19 8.77 21.39 -5.39
N ALA A 20 7.98 20.32 -5.30
CA ALA A 20 6.97 20.06 -6.29
C ALA A 20 5.78 19.29 -5.71
N THR A 21 4.63 19.92 -5.84
CA THR A 21 3.29 19.37 -5.64
C THR A 21 2.86 18.71 -6.95
N ARG A 22 2.57 17.41 -6.95
CA ARG A 22 1.62 16.85 -7.91
C ARG A 22 1.00 15.54 -7.39
N VAL A 23 -0.32 15.62 -7.23
CA VAL A 23 -1.31 14.53 -7.12
C VAL A 23 -1.21 13.61 -5.90
N GLN A 24 -1.52 14.17 -4.73
CA GLN A 24 -2.10 13.41 -3.61
C GLN A 24 -3.46 14.01 -3.27
N ARG A 25 -4.44 13.78 -4.14
CA ARG A 25 -5.85 13.92 -3.80
C ARG A 25 -6.49 12.62 -4.19
N PHE A 26 -6.93 11.84 -3.20
CA PHE A 26 -8.23 11.15 -3.26
C PHE A 26 -8.65 10.46 -1.95
N PHE A 27 -7.84 10.44 -0.89
CA PHE A 27 -8.26 9.79 0.36
C PHE A 27 -7.88 10.59 1.61
N ALA A 28 -8.78 11.47 2.05
CA ALA A 28 -8.71 12.09 3.37
C ALA A 28 -10.12 12.21 3.96
N ARG A 29 -10.51 11.26 4.82
CA ARG A 29 -11.42 11.51 5.95
C ARG A 29 -11.36 10.40 7.00
N ALA A 30 -11.03 10.77 8.24
CA ALA A 30 -11.34 10.07 9.50
C ALA A 30 -11.41 11.15 10.61
N PRO A 31 -11.93 10.90 11.84
CA PRO A 31 -12.64 9.73 12.38
C PRO A 31 -13.95 10.11 13.13
N ALA A 32 -14.65 9.13 13.73
CA ALA A 32 -15.53 9.37 14.88
C ALA A 32 -15.40 8.22 15.91
N PRO A 33 -15.39 8.50 17.23
CA PRO A 33 -15.20 7.50 18.28
C PRO A 33 -16.52 7.04 18.90
N VAL A 34 -16.66 5.74 19.23
CA VAL A 34 -17.71 5.26 20.13
C VAL A 34 -17.15 4.16 21.05
N ASN A 35 -17.05 4.48 22.35
CA ASN A 35 -16.94 3.56 23.50
C ASN A 35 -18.33 2.89 23.69
N ASN A 36 -18.51 1.60 24.06
CA ASN A 36 -18.11 0.92 25.31
C ASN A 36 -18.54 -0.60 25.27
N PRO A 37 -18.35 -1.47 26.30
CA PRO A 37 -17.66 -2.79 26.19
C PRO A 37 -18.54 -4.03 26.59
N PRO A 38 -18.02 -5.11 27.25
CA PRO A 38 -17.72 -6.43 26.68
C PRO A 38 -18.67 -7.57 27.16
N ALA A 39 -18.91 -8.61 26.36
CA ALA A 39 -19.47 -9.89 26.83
C ALA A 39 -19.19 -11.02 25.84
N ALA A 40 -18.98 -12.21 26.39
CA ALA A 40 -18.35 -13.39 25.81
C ALA A 40 -19.18 -14.16 24.75
N ALA A 41 -18.45 -14.80 23.83
CA ALA A 41 -18.71 -16.07 23.10
C ALA A 41 -17.98 -16.00 21.74
N GLN A 42 -16.74 -16.47 21.64
CA GLN A 42 -16.44 -17.81 21.09
C GLN A 42 -17.38 -18.25 19.97
N GLU A 43 -16.95 -18.06 18.72
CA GLU A 43 -17.06 -19.02 17.61
C GLU A 43 -16.28 -18.44 16.41
N LEU A 44 -15.34 -19.21 15.84
CA LEU A 44 -14.58 -18.87 14.64
C LEU A 44 -15.54 -18.57 13.48
N PRO A 45 -15.62 -17.33 12.95
CA PRO A 45 -16.43 -17.07 11.77
C PRO A 45 -15.60 -17.47 10.55
N GLN A 46 -15.94 -18.61 9.95
CA GLN A 46 -15.58 -18.88 8.58
C GLN A 46 -15.96 -17.67 7.72
N LEU A 47 -15.00 -17.16 6.97
CA LEU A 47 -15.12 -15.99 6.12
C LEU A 47 -16.37 -16.14 5.24
N PRO A 48 -17.44 -15.34 5.45
CA PRO A 48 -18.64 -15.45 4.63
C PRO A 48 -18.26 -15.10 3.19
N LYS A 49 -18.39 -16.07 2.28
CA LYS A 49 -18.16 -15.91 0.83
C LYS A 49 -19.23 -15.06 0.13
N ASP A 50 -20.14 -14.43 0.86
CA ASP A 50 -21.26 -13.69 0.30
C ASP A 50 -21.39 -12.31 0.95
N ASN A 51 -20.57 -11.37 0.49
CA ASN A 51 -20.80 -9.92 0.65
C ASN A 51 -19.99 -9.16 -0.41
N GLN A 52 -20.04 -9.64 -1.65
CA GLN A 52 -19.74 -8.78 -2.78
C GLN A 52 -20.94 -7.85 -2.97
N ALA A 53 -20.94 -6.72 -2.24
CA ALA A 53 -21.76 -5.58 -2.60
C ALA A 53 -21.64 -5.37 -4.13
N PRO A 54 -22.72 -5.06 -4.87
CA PRO A 54 -22.64 -4.84 -6.30
C PRO A 54 -21.62 -3.73 -6.51
N ARG A 55 -20.43 -4.10 -7.00
CA ARG A 55 -19.33 -3.17 -7.27
C ARG A 55 -19.91 -2.13 -8.21
N GLY A 56 -20.07 -0.91 -7.70
CA GLY A 56 -20.70 0.20 -8.41
C GLY A 56 -20.12 0.30 -9.82
N ARG A 57 -21.02 0.42 -10.82
CA ARG A 57 -20.75 0.54 -12.26
C ARG A 57 -19.31 0.20 -12.66
N LYS A 58 -19.06 -1.03 -13.10
CA LYS A 58 -17.83 -1.39 -13.82
C LYS A 58 -17.63 -0.36 -14.93
N GLN A 59 -16.73 0.59 -14.72
CA GLN A 59 -16.34 1.51 -15.78
C GLN A 59 -15.73 0.67 -16.90
N PRO A 60 -15.97 1.02 -18.18
CA PRO A 60 -15.38 0.29 -19.28
C PRO A 60 -13.86 0.25 -19.10
N PHE A 61 -13.29 -0.94 -19.24
CA PHE A 61 -11.83 -1.12 -19.28
C PHE A 61 -11.22 -0.13 -20.28
N SER A 62 -10.24 0.64 -19.83
CA SER A 62 -9.43 1.47 -20.71
C SER A 62 -8.04 0.86 -20.80
N SER A 63 -7.62 0.53 -22.02
CA SER A 63 -6.24 0.12 -22.30
C SER A 63 -5.23 1.17 -21.85
N GLU A 64 -5.59 2.46 -21.90
CA GLU A 64 -4.75 3.56 -21.43
C GLU A 64 -4.50 3.48 -19.91
N LEU A 65 -5.53 3.17 -19.12
CA LEU A 65 -5.40 2.99 -17.66
C LEU A 65 -4.50 1.79 -17.32
N PHE A 66 -4.60 0.72 -18.11
CA PHE A 66 -3.71 -0.44 -17.93
C PHE A 66 -2.26 -0.10 -18.28
N ILE A 67 -2.03 0.67 -19.35
CA ILE A 67 -0.69 1.16 -19.72
C ILE A 67 -0.11 2.07 -18.63
N GLU A 68 -0.91 2.97 -18.08
CA GLU A 68 -0.50 3.84 -16.98
C GLU A 68 -0.17 3.02 -15.73
N LEU A 69 -1.00 2.03 -15.38
CA LEU A 69 -0.70 1.09 -14.30
C LEU A 69 0.64 0.42 -14.51
N LEU A 70 0.91 -0.14 -15.70
CA LEU A 70 2.17 -0.83 -16.01
C LEU A 70 3.39 0.09 -15.91
N THR A 71 3.22 1.39 -16.18
CA THR A 71 4.27 2.40 -16.04
C THR A 71 4.60 2.68 -14.56
N GLU A 72 3.58 2.72 -13.71
CA GLU A 72 3.73 2.97 -12.26
C GLU A 72 4.06 1.71 -11.44
N LEU A 73 3.76 0.52 -11.97
CA LEU A 73 3.89 -0.77 -11.28
C LEU A 73 5.31 -1.05 -10.75
N PRO A 74 6.41 -0.75 -11.48
CA PRO A 74 7.78 -0.91 -10.98
C PRO A 74 8.07 -0.03 -9.75
N THR A 75 7.48 1.17 -9.69
CA THR A 75 7.60 2.07 -8.54
C THR A 75 6.87 1.49 -7.33
N HIS A 76 5.65 1.01 -7.52
CA HIS A 76 4.88 0.35 -6.45
C HIS A 76 5.59 -0.90 -5.92
N ARG A 77 6.12 -1.75 -6.81
CA ARG A 77 6.91 -2.93 -6.44
C ARG A 77 8.08 -2.56 -5.52
N ARG A 78 8.84 -1.53 -5.89
CA ARG A 78 10.00 -1.07 -5.10
C ARG A 78 9.59 -0.56 -3.73
N GLN A 79 8.47 0.17 -3.63
CA GLN A 79 7.96 0.66 -2.36
C GLN A 79 7.53 -0.49 -1.44
N ILE A 80 6.86 -1.50 -1.99
CA ILE A 80 6.43 -2.69 -1.24
C ILE A 80 7.66 -3.45 -0.72
N LEU A 81 8.64 -3.74 -1.58
CA LEU A 81 9.87 -4.45 -1.18
C LEU A 81 10.66 -3.67 -0.13
N HIS A 82 10.84 -2.36 -0.32
CA HIS A 82 11.57 -1.55 0.66
C HIS A 82 10.87 -1.51 2.02
N ALA A 83 9.54 -1.39 2.04
CA ALA A 83 8.77 -1.42 3.29
C ALA A 83 8.86 -2.80 3.97
N TRP A 84 8.83 -3.87 3.18
CA TRP A 84 9.03 -5.24 3.65
C TRP A 84 10.40 -5.44 4.30
N GLU A 85 11.47 -5.08 3.59
CA GLU A 85 12.85 -5.20 4.05
C GLU A 85 13.12 -4.36 5.30
N ALA A 86 12.45 -3.21 5.43
CA ALA A 86 12.52 -2.35 6.62
C ALA A 86 11.68 -2.85 7.80
N GLY A 87 10.85 -3.89 7.62
CA GLY A 87 9.89 -4.35 8.64
C GLY A 87 8.78 -3.35 8.95
N ASP A 88 8.55 -2.35 8.09
CA ASP A 88 7.56 -1.29 8.30
C ASP A 88 6.20 -1.71 7.71
N LEU A 89 5.44 -2.46 8.52
CA LEU A 89 4.14 -3.00 8.13
C LEU A 89 3.08 -1.91 7.86
N ASP A 90 3.18 -0.74 8.49
CA ASP A 90 2.29 0.40 8.26
C ASP A 90 2.52 1.01 6.86
N THR A 91 3.80 1.23 6.52
CA THR A 91 4.18 1.73 5.19
C THR A 91 3.86 0.69 4.11
N LEU A 92 4.10 -0.60 4.39
CA LEU A 92 3.74 -1.70 3.52
C LEU A 92 2.24 -1.74 3.24
N GLY A 93 1.41 -1.70 4.29
CA GLY A 93 -0.05 -1.68 4.15
C GLY A 93 -0.55 -0.48 3.36
N SER A 94 0.09 0.69 3.55
CA SER A 94 -0.20 1.90 2.78
C SER A 94 0.17 1.76 1.30
N ALA A 95 1.32 1.15 0.98
CA ALA A 95 1.75 0.89 -0.39
C ALA A 95 0.81 -0.10 -1.10
N VAL A 96 0.47 -1.21 -0.44
CA VAL A 96 -0.47 -2.22 -0.93
C VAL A 96 -1.86 -1.61 -1.16
N HIS A 97 -2.35 -0.79 -0.24
CA HIS A 97 -3.65 -0.13 -0.38
C HIS A 97 -3.71 0.82 -1.58
N LYS A 98 -2.65 1.60 -1.82
CA LYS A 98 -2.54 2.50 -2.98
C LYS A 98 -2.57 1.73 -4.29
N LEU A 99 -1.74 0.68 -4.40
CA LEU A 99 -1.68 -0.16 -5.59
C LEU A 99 -3.01 -0.86 -5.86
N LEU A 100 -3.64 -1.43 -4.83
CA LEU A 100 -4.96 -2.06 -4.97
C LEU A 100 -6.01 -1.09 -5.51
N GLY A 101 -5.93 0.19 -5.15
CA GLY A 101 -6.79 1.24 -5.70
C GLY A 101 -6.67 1.40 -7.21
N ALA A 102 -5.47 1.27 -7.77
CA ALA A 102 -5.24 1.34 -9.21
C ALA A 102 -5.65 0.04 -9.93
N VAL A 103 -5.31 -1.11 -9.34
CA VAL A 103 -5.53 -2.45 -9.94
C VAL A 103 -7.01 -2.76 -10.18
N VAL A 104 -7.92 -2.30 -9.32
CA VAL A 104 -9.37 -2.53 -9.43
C VAL A 104 -9.97 -2.01 -10.75
N TYR A 105 -9.34 -1.02 -11.39
CA TYR A 105 -9.78 -0.45 -12.67
C TYR A 105 -9.13 -1.11 -13.88
N CYS A 106 -8.11 -1.95 -13.64
CA CYS A 106 -7.18 -2.42 -14.65
C CYS A 106 -7.36 -3.90 -15.02
N TYR A 107 -8.35 -4.59 -14.45
CA TYR A 107 -8.71 -5.96 -14.79
C TYR A 107 -7.55 -6.96 -14.68
N ALA A 108 -6.72 -6.83 -13.64
CA ALA A 108 -5.69 -7.81 -13.29
C ALA A 108 -6.16 -8.65 -12.08
N PRO A 109 -6.98 -9.71 -12.29
CA PRO A 109 -7.67 -10.41 -11.20
C PRO A 109 -6.70 -11.10 -10.23
N GLU A 110 -5.65 -11.74 -10.74
CA GLU A 110 -4.65 -12.44 -9.92
C GLU A 110 -3.88 -11.47 -9.01
N LEU A 111 -3.50 -10.31 -9.57
CA LEU A 111 -2.84 -9.24 -8.81
C LEU A 111 -3.81 -8.60 -7.81
N GLU A 112 -5.06 -8.35 -8.20
CA GLU A 112 -6.09 -7.80 -7.31
C GLU A 112 -6.29 -8.71 -6.09
N GLU A 113 -6.43 -10.02 -6.32
CA GLU A 113 -6.65 -11.02 -5.29
C GLU A 113 -5.45 -11.09 -4.32
N ALA A 114 -4.23 -11.23 -4.84
CA ALA A 114 -3.04 -11.30 -4.01
C ALA A 114 -2.84 -10.05 -3.12
N LEU A 115 -3.12 -8.86 -3.66
CA LEU A 115 -3.06 -7.61 -2.88
C LEU A 115 -4.16 -7.52 -1.82
N ARG A 116 -5.36 -8.08 -2.08
CA ARG A 116 -6.44 -8.13 -1.09
C ARG A 116 -6.10 -9.06 0.07
N GLU A 117 -5.54 -10.23 -0.23
CA GLU A 117 -5.12 -11.19 0.78
C GLU A 117 -3.99 -10.62 1.65
N LEU A 118 -2.96 -10.03 1.05
CA LEU A 118 -1.88 -9.37 1.79
C LEU A 118 -2.43 -8.24 2.68
N ARG A 119 -3.34 -7.41 2.16
CA ARG A 119 -3.97 -6.36 2.97
C ARG A 119 -4.80 -6.90 4.13
N LEU A 120 -5.44 -8.05 3.96
CA LEU A 120 -6.18 -8.71 5.03
C LEU A 120 -5.22 -9.25 6.10
N ALA A 121 -4.12 -9.91 5.69
CA ALA A 121 -3.09 -10.41 6.58
C ALA A 121 -2.45 -9.30 7.42
N LEU A 122 -2.17 -8.14 6.80
CA LEU A 122 -1.63 -6.97 7.49
C LEU A 122 -2.61 -6.40 8.53
N LYS A 123 -3.92 -6.63 8.39
CA LYS A 123 -4.92 -6.22 9.40
C LYS A 123 -5.02 -7.20 10.56
N THR A 124 -4.81 -8.49 10.32
CA THR A 124 -4.89 -9.53 11.36
C THR A 124 -3.60 -9.59 12.17
N GLY A 125 -2.47 -9.19 11.60
CA GLY A 125 -1.18 -9.11 12.29
C GLY A 125 -0.48 -10.46 12.48
N ASP A 126 -0.95 -11.52 11.82
CA ASP A 126 -0.28 -12.83 11.86
C ASP A 126 0.93 -12.84 10.93
N GLN A 127 2.13 -12.91 11.50
CA GLN A 127 3.38 -12.76 10.73
C GLN A 127 3.54 -13.83 9.66
N HIS A 128 3.23 -15.10 9.98
CA HIS A 128 3.38 -16.19 9.02
C HIS A 128 2.45 -16.00 7.82
N THR A 129 1.21 -15.60 8.07
CA THR A 129 0.23 -15.28 7.03
C THR A 129 0.68 -14.08 6.20
N ILE A 130 1.24 -13.05 6.84
CA ILE A 130 1.80 -11.87 6.17
C ILE A 130 2.95 -12.27 5.23
N ASP A 131 3.87 -13.14 5.67
CA ASP A 131 5.00 -13.63 4.86
C ASP A 131 4.51 -14.34 3.59
N VAL A 132 3.58 -15.29 3.74
CA VAL A 132 3.01 -16.06 2.63
C VAL A 132 2.33 -15.15 1.60
N TYR A 133 1.50 -14.22 2.06
CA TYR A 133 0.78 -13.34 1.14
C TYR A 133 1.64 -12.22 0.57
N HIS A 134 2.72 -11.83 1.27
CA HIS A 134 3.72 -10.93 0.70
C HIS A 134 4.39 -11.57 -0.50
N GLU A 135 4.87 -12.81 -0.36
CA GLU A 135 5.49 -13.55 -1.47
C GLU A 135 4.51 -13.71 -2.64
N ARG A 136 3.26 -14.08 -2.36
CA ARG A 136 2.21 -14.20 -3.39
C ARG A 136 1.98 -12.88 -4.13
N ALA A 137 1.94 -11.75 -3.43
CA ALA A 137 1.75 -10.43 -4.03
C ALA A 137 2.93 -10.02 -4.91
N ILE A 138 4.18 -10.28 -4.48
CA ILE A 138 5.38 -10.01 -5.28
C ILE A 138 5.42 -10.88 -6.54
N ASN A 139 5.08 -12.17 -6.42
CA ASN A 139 5.02 -13.06 -7.57
C ASN A 139 3.95 -12.62 -8.59
N ALA A 140 2.77 -12.20 -8.13
CA ALA A 140 1.72 -11.67 -9.01
C ALA A 140 2.14 -10.35 -9.69
N LEU A 141 2.83 -9.46 -8.97
CA LEU A 141 3.42 -8.24 -9.51
C LEU A 141 4.42 -8.54 -10.63
N ASP A 142 5.35 -9.46 -10.37
CA ASP A 142 6.40 -9.81 -11.32
C ASP A 142 5.84 -10.51 -12.56
N SER A 143 4.82 -11.34 -12.40
CA SER A 143 4.10 -11.94 -13.54
C SER A 143 3.37 -10.89 -14.38
N THR A 144 2.76 -9.88 -13.74
CA THR A 144 2.10 -8.77 -14.43
C THR A 144 3.11 -7.93 -15.23
N LEU A 145 4.28 -7.64 -14.64
CA LEU A 145 5.39 -6.92 -15.32
C LEU A 145 6.00 -7.73 -16.47
N ARG A 146 6.08 -9.05 -16.35
CA ARG A 146 6.56 -9.92 -17.44
C ARG A 146 5.58 -9.94 -18.61
N TYR A 147 4.27 -9.97 -18.34
CA TYR A 147 3.25 -9.97 -19.38
C TYR A 147 3.35 -8.74 -20.30
N SER A 148 3.58 -7.55 -19.73
CA SER A 148 3.75 -6.31 -20.52
C SER A 148 5.02 -6.29 -21.38
N SER A 149 6.06 -7.01 -20.95
CA SER A 149 7.32 -7.10 -21.69
C SER A 149 7.17 -7.99 -22.94
N CYS A 150 6.32 -9.01 -22.89
CA CYS A 150 6.10 -9.95 -24.00
C CYS A 150 5.15 -9.44 -25.09
N GLN A 151 4.39 -8.37 -24.84
CA GLN A 151 3.34 -7.89 -25.75
C GLN A 151 3.78 -6.75 -26.68
N ASN A 152 5.05 -6.30 -26.56
CA ASN A 152 5.65 -5.25 -27.38
C ASN A 152 6.36 -5.80 -28.65
N HIS A 153 5.90 -6.94 -29.20
CA HIS A 153 6.56 -7.61 -30.33
C HIS A 153 5.63 -7.88 -31.50
#